data_AF-A0A327PV78-F1
#
_entry.id   AF-A0A327PV78-F1
#
_cell.length_a   1.000
_cell.length_b   1.000
_cell.length_c   1.000
_cell.angle_alpha   90.00
_cell.angle_beta   90.00
_cell.angle_gamma   90.00
#
_symmetry.space_group_name_H-M   'P 1'
#
loop_
_entity.id
_entity.type
_entity.pdbx_description
1 polymer ?
#
loop_
_entity_poly.entity_id
_entity_poly.type
_entity_poly.pdbx_seq_one_letter_code
_entity_poly.pdbx_strand_id
1 'polypeptide(L)'
;MKISKEDFESMKAKYDKEVKKGKPAKGAKGKDKDNQLNWVFFDRGTLESLLAKVDEDPKVGGIQFYITEYTEETANLVYPNQAAAYEGQLTIVMRAANLNDSQLVFVDEDGGGFEGGGVECPFKCDPDPTGN
;
A
#
# COMPACT_ATOMS: atom_id res chain seq x y z
N MET A 1 -1.74 18.78 -6.74
CA MET A 1 -3.12 18.98 -7.24
C MET A 1 -4.07 18.84 -6.06
N LYS A 2 -5.06 19.73 -5.90
CA LYS A 2 -6.17 19.52 -4.95
C LYS A 2 -7.35 18.97 -5.76
N ILE A 3 -7.97 17.89 -5.30
CA ILE A 3 -9.18 17.31 -5.91
C ILE A 3 -10.39 17.59 -5.03
N SER A 4 -11.58 17.74 -5.63
CA SER A 4 -12.81 17.90 -4.86
C SER A 4 -13.24 16.57 -4.23
N LYS A 5 -14.14 16.64 -3.24
CA LYS A 5 -14.74 15.42 -2.65
C LYS A 5 -15.51 14.62 -3.71
N GLU A 6 -16.24 15.31 -4.58
CA GLU A 6 -17.02 14.68 -5.66
C GLU A 6 -16.10 13.96 -6.65
N ASP A 7 -14.97 14.55 -7.01
CA ASP A 7 -13.96 13.91 -7.85
C ASP A 7 -13.36 12.68 -7.17
N PHE A 8 -13.02 12.78 -5.89
CA PHE A 8 -12.51 11.64 -5.12
C PHE A 8 -13.51 10.47 -5.08
N GLU A 9 -14.78 10.74 -4.77
CA GLU A 9 -15.83 9.70 -4.75
C GLU A 9 -16.04 9.09 -6.14
N SER A 10 -15.99 9.88 -7.21
CA SER A 10 -16.07 9.41 -8.60
C SER A 10 -14.90 8.50 -8.97
N MET A 11 -13.67 8.90 -8.63
CA MET A 11 -12.46 8.09 -8.84
C MET A 11 -12.53 6.78 -8.05
N LYS A 12 -12.94 6.84 -6.78
CA LYS A 12 -13.13 5.67 -5.92
C LYS A 12 -14.17 4.72 -6.50
N ALA A 13 -15.34 5.21 -6.90
CA ALA A 13 -16.41 4.40 -7.47
C ALA A 13 -15.97 3.69 -8.76
N LYS A 14 -15.17 4.37 -9.60
CA LYS A 14 -14.59 3.75 -10.80
C LYS A 14 -13.62 2.62 -10.44
N TYR A 15 -12.70 2.86 -9.50
CA TYR A 15 -11.78 1.83 -9.01
C TYR A 15 -12.53 0.63 -8.43
N ASP A 16 -13.55 0.86 -7.60
CA ASP A 16 -14.41 -0.16 -7.00
C ASP A 16 -15.11 -1.03 -8.06
N LYS A 17 -15.46 -0.44 -9.20
CA LYS A 17 -16.14 -1.13 -10.31
C LYS A 17 -15.18 -1.90 -11.21
N GLU A 18 -14.02 -1.33 -11.54
CA GLU A 18 -13.16 -1.82 -12.63
C GLU A 18 -11.96 -2.61 -12.12
N VAL A 19 -11.30 -2.15 -11.05
CA VAL A 19 -10.04 -2.71 -10.56
C VAL A 19 -10.31 -3.63 -9.37
N LYS A 20 -11.11 -3.16 -8.40
CA LYS A 20 -11.47 -3.97 -7.22
C LYS A 20 -12.25 -5.24 -7.58
N LYS A 21 -13.13 -5.16 -8.58
CA LYS A 21 -13.96 -6.28 -9.09
C LYS A 21 -13.42 -6.89 -10.40
N GLY A 22 -12.15 -6.66 -10.74
CA GLY A 22 -11.47 -7.28 -11.88
C GLY A 22 -11.27 -8.80 -11.70
N LYS A 23 -10.35 -9.41 -12.46
CA LYS A 23 -9.97 -10.82 -12.22
C LYS A 23 -9.44 -10.92 -10.78
N PRO A 24 -10.11 -11.66 -9.88
CA PRO A 24 -9.73 -11.69 -8.48
C PRO A 24 -8.30 -12.22 -8.32
N ALA A 25 -7.54 -11.61 -7.40
CA ALA A 25 -6.26 -12.17 -7.00
C ALA A 25 -6.49 -13.55 -6.38
N LYS A 26 -5.47 -14.40 -6.42
CA LYS A 26 -5.57 -15.75 -5.84
C LYS A 26 -4.96 -15.72 -4.45
N GLY A 27 -5.81 -15.89 -3.44
CA GLY A 27 -5.35 -16.14 -2.08
C GLY A 27 -4.93 -17.60 -1.87
N ALA A 28 -4.66 -17.95 -0.61
CA ALA A 28 -4.26 -19.29 -0.20
C ALA A 28 -5.15 -20.39 -0.83
N LYS A 29 -4.51 -21.43 -1.37
CA LYS A 29 -5.18 -22.58 -2.01
C LYS A 29 -5.98 -22.22 -3.28
N GLY A 30 -5.65 -21.10 -3.94
CA GLY A 30 -6.22 -20.72 -5.24
C GLY A 30 -7.63 -20.15 -5.19
N LYS A 31 -8.10 -19.75 -3.99
CA LYS A 31 -9.39 -19.08 -3.81
C LYS A 31 -9.32 -17.63 -4.31
N ASP A 32 -10.41 -17.17 -4.89
CA ASP A 32 -10.54 -15.79 -5.35
C ASP A 32 -10.62 -14.81 -4.18
N LYS A 33 -9.84 -13.72 -4.26
CA LYS A 33 -9.96 -12.53 -3.41
C LYS A 33 -10.57 -11.40 -4.21
N ASP A 34 -11.85 -11.17 -3.99
CA ASP A 34 -12.71 -10.20 -4.65
C ASP A 34 -12.88 -8.88 -3.86
N ASN A 35 -12.42 -8.84 -2.61
CA ASN A 35 -12.45 -7.64 -1.75
C ASN A 35 -11.02 -7.11 -1.49
N GLN A 36 -10.42 -6.55 -2.52
CA GLN A 36 -9.05 -6.02 -2.52
C GLN A 36 -8.92 -4.64 -1.86
N LEU A 37 -7.67 -4.20 -1.67
CA LEU A 37 -7.27 -2.98 -0.96
C LEU A 37 -8.00 -1.71 -1.44
N ASN A 38 -8.59 -0.99 -0.48
CA ASN A 38 -9.23 0.32 -0.68
C ASN A 38 -8.29 1.48 -0.32
N TRP A 39 -7.69 1.41 0.87
CA TRP A 39 -6.80 2.44 1.40
C TRP A 39 -5.84 1.84 2.43
N VAL A 40 -4.70 2.50 2.58
CA VAL A 40 -3.71 2.24 3.64
C VAL A 40 -3.51 3.53 4.41
N PHE A 41 -3.63 3.46 5.72
CA PHE A 41 -3.28 4.56 6.61
C PHE A 41 -1.90 4.32 7.19
N PHE A 42 -1.02 5.31 7.01
CA PHE A 42 0.26 5.39 7.70
C PHE A 42 0.20 6.51 8.72
N ASP A 43 0.72 6.25 9.92
CA ASP A 43 0.82 7.30 10.92
C ASP A 43 1.86 8.36 10.53
N ARG A 44 1.74 9.53 11.15
CA ARG A 44 2.61 10.68 10.90
C ARG A 44 4.08 10.36 11.18
N GLY A 45 4.39 9.62 12.24
CA GLY A 45 5.76 9.32 12.63
C GLY A 45 6.48 8.47 11.59
N THR A 46 5.79 7.48 11.02
CA THR A 46 6.30 6.68 9.92
C THR A 46 6.64 7.55 8.71
N LEU A 47 5.74 8.44 8.29
CA LEU A 47 5.97 9.34 7.15
C LEU A 47 7.11 10.34 7.43
N GLU A 48 7.14 10.95 8.62
CA GLU A 48 8.19 11.89 9.01
C GLU A 48 9.57 11.22 9.10
N SER A 49 9.66 9.97 9.56
CA SER A 49 10.92 9.23 9.63
C SER A 49 11.52 8.94 8.24
N LEU A 50 10.66 8.74 7.23
CA LEU A 50 11.10 8.59 5.83
C LEU A 50 11.53 9.94 5.25
N LEU A 51 10.76 11.00 5.54
CA LEU A 51 11.08 12.36 5.08
C LEU A 51 12.36 12.92 5.72
N ALA A 52 12.72 12.46 6.93
CA ALA A 52 13.97 12.85 7.57
C ALA A 52 15.23 12.31 6.85
N LYS A 53 15.06 11.36 5.92
CA LYS A 53 16.17 10.74 5.17
C LYS A 53 16.43 11.40 3.82
N VAL A 54 15.51 12.23 3.32
CA VAL A 54 15.58 12.80 1.96
C VAL A 54 16.14 14.22 1.97
N ASP A 55 16.32 14.79 0.78
CA ASP A 55 16.68 16.20 0.63
C ASP A 55 15.64 17.11 1.31
N GLU A 56 16.09 18.18 1.98
CA GLU A 56 15.21 19.12 2.68
C GLU A 56 14.38 20.00 1.72
N ASP A 57 14.79 20.13 0.44
CA ASP A 57 13.99 20.84 -0.56
C ASP A 57 12.68 20.05 -0.83
N PRO A 58 11.50 20.63 -0.54
CA PRO A 58 10.21 19.97 -0.70
C PRO A 58 9.83 19.65 -2.16
N LYS A 59 10.63 20.09 -3.14
CA LYS A 59 10.49 19.72 -4.56
C LYS A 59 11.42 18.58 -4.98
N VAL A 60 12.40 18.24 -4.16
CA VAL A 60 13.41 17.21 -4.42
C VAL A 60 13.14 15.98 -3.55
N GLY A 61 13.07 16.15 -2.23
CA GLY A 61 12.87 15.07 -1.28
C GLY A 61 11.41 14.63 -1.18
N GLY A 62 11.17 13.32 -1.19
CA GLY A 62 9.83 12.78 -1.04
C GLY A 62 9.76 11.28 -0.74
N ILE A 63 8.55 10.74 -0.85
CA ILE A 63 8.27 9.33 -0.61
C ILE A 63 7.81 8.70 -1.93
N GLN A 64 8.45 7.61 -2.32
CA GLN A 64 7.99 6.76 -3.41
C GLN A 64 7.10 5.65 -2.86
N PHE A 65 5.94 5.45 -3.49
CA PHE A 65 4.99 4.40 -3.15
C PHE A 65 4.95 3.32 -4.22
N TYR A 66 4.81 2.08 -3.80
CA TYR A 66 4.63 0.89 -4.63
C TYR A 66 3.35 0.19 -4.20
N ILE A 67 2.53 -0.18 -5.18
CA ILE A 67 1.41 -1.10 -4.96
C ILE A 67 1.97 -2.51 -5.17
N THR A 68 1.86 -3.34 -4.15
CA THR A 68 2.43 -4.69 -4.11
C THR A 68 1.39 -5.69 -3.62
N GLU A 69 1.71 -6.98 -3.66
CA GLU A 69 0.86 -8.06 -3.17
C GLU A 69 1.65 -8.88 -2.15
N TYR A 70 1.04 -9.24 -1.02
CA TYR A 70 1.69 -10.13 -0.07
C TYR A 70 1.85 -11.53 -0.66
N THR A 71 3.08 -12.04 -0.61
CA THR A 71 3.34 -13.46 -0.84
C THR A 71 3.02 -14.24 0.43
N GLU A 72 2.94 -15.57 0.34
CA GLU A 72 2.84 -16.42 1.52
C GLU A 72 3.98 -16.12 2.52
N GLU A 73 5.20 -15.97 2.03
CA GLU A 73 6.38 -15.70 2.86
C GLU A 73 6.27 -14.34 3.59
N THR A 74 5.94 -13.26 2.87
CA THR A 74 5.85 -11.93 3.49
C THR A 74 4.63 -11.80 4.40
N ALA A 75 3.51 -12.47 4.08
CA ALA A 75 2.35 -12.54 4.96
C ALA A 75 2.67 -13.26 6.28
N ASN A 76 3.43 -14.36 6.23
CA ASN A 76 3.88 -15.08 7.43
C ASN A 76 4.87 -14.26 8.27
N LEU A 77 5.74 -13.48 7.63
CA LEU A 77 6.69 -12.64 8.33
C LEU A 77 6.00 -11.49 9.08
N VAL A 78 5.09 -10.77 8.41
CA VAL A 78 4.46 -9.57 8.96
C VAL A 78 3.26 -9.89 9.84
N TYR A 79 2.49 -10.93 9.49
CA TYR A 79 1.26 -11.33 10.16
C TYR A 79 1.24 -12.84 10.46
N PRO A 80 2.16 -13.36 11.31
CA PRO A 80 2.34 -14.81 11.49
C PRO A 80 1.07 -15.56 11.92
N ASN A 81 0.18 -14.90 12.68
CA ASN A 81 -1.07 -15.50 13.15
C ASN A 81 -2.26 -15.31 12.18
N GLN A 82 -2.08 -14.57 11.09
CA GLN A 82 -3.15 -14.21 10.15
C GLN A 82 -2.69 -14.32 8.68
N ALA A 83 -1.54 -14.97 8.42
CA ALA A 83 -0.87 -14.96 7.13
C ALA A 83 -1.76 -15.42 5.97
N ALA A 84 -2.53 -16.49 6.16
CA ALA A 84 -3.45 -17.01 5.14
C ALA A 84 -4.50 -15.97 4.69
N ALA A 85 -4.84 -15.03 5.57
CA ALA A 85 -5.80 -13.98 5.29
C ALA A 85 -5.16 -12.79 4.55
N TYR A 86 -3.84 -12.62 4.66
CA TYR A 86 -3.06 -11.60 3.98
C TYR A 86 -2.43 -12.07 2.66
N GLU A 87 -2.14 -13.36 2.48
CA GLU A 87 -1.61 -13.90 1.21
C GLU A 87 -2.49 -13.49 0.02
N GLY A 88 -1.88 -12.95 -1.03
CA GLY A 88 -2.56 -12.46 -2.23
C GLY A 88 -3.33 -11.14 -2.04
N GLN A 89 -3.10 -10.44 -0.92
CA GLN A 89 -3.69 -9.13 -0.66
C GLN A 89 -2.80 -8.03 -1.22
N LEU A 90 -3.42 -7.07 -1.91
CA LEU A 90 -2.72 -5.84 -2.29
C LEU A 90 -2.38 -4.99 -1.06
N THR A 91 -1.19 -4.38 -1.05
CA THR A 91 -0.73 -3.43 -0.03
C THR A 91 0.11 -2.32 -0.66
N ILE A 92 0.42 -1.29 0.12
CA ILE A 92 1.36 -0.23 -0.24
C ILE A 92 2.65 -0.41 0.55
N VAL A 93 3.75 -0.39 -0.19
CA VAL A 93 5.11 -0.35 0.35
C VAL A 93 5.75 0.96 -0.09
N MET A 94 6.54 1.59 0.76
CA MET A 94 7.08 2.92 0.53
C MET A 94 8.53 3.05 0.95
N ARG A 95 9.19 4.08 0.44
CA ARG A 95 10.60 4.37 0.72
C ARG A 95 10.92 5.85 0.48
N ALA A 96 12.00 6.31 1.10
CA ALA A 96 12.60 7.60 0.84
C ALA A 96 13.18 7.65 -0.60
N ALA A 97 12.96 8.76 -1.31
CA ALA A 97 13.52 9.00 -2.64
C ALA A 97 13.68 10.51 -2.91
N ASN A 98 14.69 10.86 -3.70
CA ASN A 98 14.91 12.21 -4.21
C ASN A 98 14.57 12.29 -5.70
N LEU A 99 14.27 13.48 -6.20
CA LEU A 99 14.15 13.75 -7.64
C LEU A 99 15.41 14.45 -8.16
N ASN A 100 15.99 13.93 -9.23
CA ASN A 100 17.02 14.59 -10.02
C ASN A 100 16.54 14.65 -11.48
N ASP A 101 16.33 15.87 -12.01
CA ASP A 101 15.80 16.08 -13.36
C ASP A 101 14.54 15.24 -13.69
N SER A 102 13.64 15.12 -12.70
CA SER A 102 12.42 14.28 -12.75
C SER A 102 12.65 12.76 -12.76
N GLN A 103 13.89 12.30 -12.56
CA GLN A 103 14.22 10.90 -12.30
C GLN A 103 14.34 10.65 -10.80
N LEU A 104 13.85 9.50 -10.34
CA LEU A 104 13.98 9.10 -8.95
C LEU A 104 15.41 8.64 -8.68
N VAL A 105 16.06 9.28 -7.71
CA VAL A 105 17.36 8.91 -7.16
C VAL A 105 17.16 8.36 -5.76
N PHE A 106 17.86 7.27 -5.50
CA PHE A 106 17.73 6.51 -4.27
C PHE A 106 18.67 7.08 -3.21
N VAL A 107 18.13 7.33 -2.01
CA VAL A 107 18.86 8.04 -0.95
C VAL A 107 19.79 7.12 -0.15
N ASP A 108 19.61 5.80 -0.29
CA ASP A 108 20.49 4.80 0.30
C ASP A 108 20.97 3.81 -0.79
N GLU A 109 22.27 3.85 -1.13
CA GLU A 109 22.90 2.84 -2.00
C GLU A 109 23.06 1.47 -1.30
N ASP A 110 22.98 1.44 0.03
CA ASP A 110 23.11 0.22 0.86
C ASP A 110 21.78 -0.51 1.12
N GLY A 111 20.73 -0.19 0.36
CA GLY A 111 19.44 -0.87 0.49
C GLY A 111 18.59 -0.37 1.66
N GLY A 112 18.51 0.96 1.82
CA GLY A 112 17.55 1.62 2.71
C GLY A 112 16.19 0.95 2.61
N GLY A 113 15.76 0.38 3.73
CA GLY A 113 14.65 -0.57 3.78
C GLY A 113 13.35 0.02 3.22
N PHE A 114 12.54 -0.88 2.68
CA PHE A 114 11.16 -0.58 2.34
C PHE A 114 10.30 -0.61 3.61
N GLU A 115 9.46 0.40 3.80
CA GLU A 115 8.49 0.47 4.88
C GLU A 115 7.11 0.04 4.38
N GLY A 116 6.37 -0.72 5.18
CA GLY A 116 5.02 -1.18 4.87
C GLY A 116 4.21 -1.40 6.14
N GLY A 117 3.09 -2.12 6.06
CA GLY A 117 2.36 -2.55 7.25
C GLY A 117 1.48 -1.47 7.91
N GLY A 118 1.01 -0.49 7.14
CA GLY A 118 0.00 0.46 7.60
C GLY A 118 -1.33 -0.22 7.97
N VAL A 119 -2.32 0.57 8.39
CA VAL A 119 -3.68 0.06 8.62
C VAL A 119 -4.39 -0.07 7.28
N GLU A 120 -4.73 -1.30 6.90
CA GLU A 120 -5.28 -1.65 5.59
C GLU A 120 -6.79 -1.96 5.66
N CYS A 121 -7.54 -1.48 4.67
CA CYS A 121 -8.98 -1.68 4.52
C CYS A 121 -9.25 -2.35 3.17
N PRO A 122 -10.15 -3.34 3.04
CA PRO A 122 -11.24 -3.73 3.95
C PRO A 122 -10.81 -4.56 5.18
N PHE A 123 -9.61 -5.14 5.15
CA PHE A 123 -9.23 -6.25 6.03
C PHE A 123 -9.27 -5.94 7.54
N LYS A 124 -8.88 -4.74 7.98
CA LYS A 124 -8.95 -4.32 9.39
C LYS A 124 -10.16 -3.43 9.72
N CYS A 125 -10.83 -2.86 8.71
CA CYS A 125 -11.84 -1.81 8.88
C CYS A 125 -13.28 -2.33 8.71
N ASP A 126 -13.48 -3.35 7.88
CA ASP A 126 -14.76 -3.96 7.59
C ASP A 126 -14.78 -5.35 8.24
N PRO A 127 -15.87 -5.75 8.92
CA PRO A 127 -16.01 -7.12 9.36
C PRO A 127 -15.99 -8.07 8.16
N ASP A 128 -15.34 -9.22 8.30
CA ASP A 128 -15.29 -10.25 7.26
C ASP A 128 -16.72 -10.57 6.79
N PRO A 129 -17.06 -10.39 5.49
CA PRO A 129 -18.40 -10.70 4.99
C PRO A 129 -18.75 -12.19 5.11
N THR A 130 -17.77 -13.04 5.42
CA THR A 130 -17.94 -14.47 5.69
C THR A 130 -18.01 -14.83 7.18
N GLY A 131 -18.26 -13.85 8.06
CA GLY A 131 -18.40 -14.05 9.50
C GLY A 131 -19.12 -15.35 9.87
N ASN A 132 -18.36 -16.27 10.46
CA ASN A 132 -18.88 -17.46 11.15
C ASN A 132 -19.67 -17.06 12.40
#